data_AF-A0A9K3KN97-F1
#
_entry.id   AF-A0A9K3KN97-F1
#
_cell.length_a   1.000
_cell.length_b   1.000
_cell.length_c   1.000
_cell.angle_alpha   90.00
_cell.angle_beta   90.00
_cell.angle_gamma   90.00
#
_symmetry.space_group_name_H-M   'P 1'
#
loop_
_entity.id
_entity.type
_entity.pdbx_description
1 polymer ?
#
loop_
_entity_poly.entity_id
_entity_poly.type
_entity_poly.pdbx_seq_one_letter_code
_entity_poly.pdbx_strand_id
1 'polypeptide(L)'
;MDFTSRYCRRRVERSLTCPSASIAVNCLQLAVCIPTIPAIDFPISLHPDWMGNLVQSVPDAKLGEMVVPGTHDSASYSIEPYKMYSAVGRTQNVSVLEQLHRGSRFIDLRIAGSGNEAFIFHGCLKGCKLERILDEILLFCQDFQGEFVIINLVAEYGRSFDPKLKKKALDIIKESLGDKMFKGPSVKELLNTPLKELTSSGKQVCIILNPRIYDDFTIGGIEYSDSYISKEYGCFNAGTWMQDKWYNTHDPKQLLEWNLEEVKSKGGQGKLLNNQFVLTPGVGSFGDIVKLALGWASLQPVYLANDLYKPLKRHGAPLLHEFFAQHPDEPWNLVSLDYVDLTPTIMSLLVGLNFSSFDIMLATVQYGNPNFFRPSMSVTSKVQSHVMRGKVLFLNVGKDFGSNFGTLTLAYRVMRKFYSIVIHFDGSSVIVLNEYNHLQAGSKEIVIEEGAEEGSINPGGGGTIMTWSKEEENGGEIEFDFDSPF
;
A
#
# COMPACT_ATOMS: atom_id res chain seq x y z
N MET A 1 -15.17 7.40 -47.15
CA MET A 1 -16.03 8.31 -46.36
C MET A 1 -15.37 8.50 -45.02
N ASP A 2 -14.64 9.61 -44.91
CA ASP A 2 -13.96 10.08 -43.70
C ASP A 2 -14.96 10.52 -42.63
N PHE A 3 -14.74 10.14 -41.38
CA PHE A 3 -15.08 10.97 -40.23
C PHE A 3 -14.02 10.82 -39.14
N THR A 4 -13.06 11.74 -39.19
CA THR A 4 -12.04 11.97 -38.17
C THR A 4 -12.66 12.68 -36.96
N SER A 5 -12.67 12.01 -35.81
CA SER A 5 -12.96 12.64 -34.52
C SER A 5 -11.74 13.44 -34.04
N ARG A 6 -11.84 14.77 -34.15
CA ARG A 6 -10.84 15.72 -33.62
C ARG A 6 -10.97 15.76 -32.09
N TYR A 7 -10.03 15.13 -31.39
CA TYR A 7 -9.79 15.44 -29.97
C TYR A 7 -9.27 16.88 -29.86
N CYS A 8 -10.13 17.77 -29.40
CA CYS A 8 -9.75 19.14 -29.05
C CYS A 8 -8.91 19.10 -27.76
N ARG A 9 -7.58 19.09 -27.89
CA ARG A 9 -6.69 19.45 -26.77
C ARG A 9 -6.99 20.90 -26.37
N ARG A 10 -7.81 21.11 -25.35
CA ARG A 10 -7.79 22.38 -24.63
C ARG A 10 -6.46 22.45 -23.90
N ARG A 11 -5.56 23.28 -24.44
CA ARG A 11 -4.45 23.86 -23.70
C ARG A 11 -5.07 24.54 -22.48
N VAL A 12 -4.76 24.06 -21.28
CA VAL A 12 -5.02 24.84 -20.07
C VAL A 12 -4.05 26.01 -20.15
N GLU A 13 -4.50 27.12 -20.73
CA GLU A 13 -3.82 28.39 -20.57
C GLU A 13 -3.78 28.68 -19.07
N ARG A 14 -2.57 28.93 -18.55
CA ARG A 14 -2.37 29.39 -17.18
C ARG A 14 -3.14 30.70 -17.01
N SER A 15 -4.36 30.61 -16.51
CA SER A 15 -5.06 31.77 -15.98
C SER A 15 -4.26 32.25 -14.77
N LEU A 16 -3.73 33.47 -14.84
CA LEU A 16 -3.21 34.19 -13.68
C LEU A 16 -4.34 34.29 -12.65
N THR A 17 -4.38 33.38 -11.69
CA THR A 17 -5.30 33.46 -10.56
C THR A 17 -4.80 34.56 -9.62
N CYS A 18 -5.70 35.47 -9.23
CA CYS A 18 -5.39 36.51 -8.26
C CYS A 18 -4.87 35.88 -6.95
N PRO A 19 -3.79 36.39 -6.33
CA PRO A 19 -3.19 35.75 -5.16
C PRO A 19 -4.14 35.55 -3.96
N SER A 20 -5.11 36.44 -3.78
CA SER A 20 -6.16 36.32 -2.75
C SER A 20 -7.19 35.23 -3.10
N ALA A 21 -7.44 34.98 -4.39
CA ALA A 21 -8.33 33.92 -4.84
C ALA A 21 -7.68 32.54 -4.65
N SER A 22 -6.37 32.39 -4.85
CA SER A 22 -5.69 31.08 -4.69
C SER A 22 -5.71 30.56 -3.25
N ILE A 23 -5.56 31.43 -2.24
CA ILE A 23 -5.69 31.05 -0.82
C ILE A 23 -7.13 30.65 -0.50
N ALA A 24 -8.09 31.49 -0.90
CA ALA A 24 -9.51 31.21 -0.67
C ALA A 24 -9.94 29.91 -1.37
N VAL A 25 -9.42 29.64 -2.57
CA VAL A 25 -9.61 28.40 -3.32
C VAL A 25 -9.01 27.22 -2.56
N ASN A 26 -7.75 27.27 -2.12
CA ASN A 26 -7.15 26.17 -1.35
C ASN A 26 -7.90 25.84 -0.05
N CYS A 27 -8.44 26.84 0.64
CA CYS A 27 -9.12 26.65 1.92
C CYS A 27 -10.61 26.26 1.76
N LEU A 28 -11.33 26.81 0.79
CA LEU A 28 -12.80 26.64 0.67
C LEU A 28 -13.21 25.56 -0.34
N GLN A 29 -12.28 24.67 -0.69
CA GLN A 29 -12.50 23.64 -1.69
C GLN A 29 -13.33 22.46 -1.20
N LEU A 30 -14.14 21.94 -2.12
CA LEU A 30 -14.87 20.68 -2.01
C LEU A 30 -14.04 19.57 -2.63
N ALA A 31 -14.09 18.37 -2.06
CA ALA A 31 -13.32 17.20 -2.53
C ALA A 31 -13.86 16.58 -3.85
N VAL A 32 -14.74 17.27 -4.58
CA VAL A 32 -15.40 16.75 -5.81
C VAL A 32 -14.48 16.78 -7.04
N CYS A 33 -13.36 17.50 -6.98
CA CYS A 33 -12.42 17.71 -8.09
C CYS A 33 -11.08 17.01 -7.90
N ILE A 34 -11.03 15.93 -7.11
CA ILE A 34 -9.80 15.16 -6.93
C ILE A 34 -9.44 14.51 -8.28
N PRO A 35 -8.29 14.83 -8.88
CA PRO A 35 -7.90 14.25 -10.15
C PRO A 35 -7.71 12.75 -9.96
N THR A 36 -8.60 11.94 -10.54
CA THR A 36 -8.28 10.57 -10.91
C THR A 36 -7.14 10.69 -11.92
N ILE A 37 -5.91 10.37 -11.55
CA ILE A 37 -4.85 10.21 -12.55
C ILE A 37 -5.02 8.80 -13.10
N PRO A 38 -5.41 8.63 -14.38
CA PRO A 38 -5.24 7.36 -15.03
C PRO A 38 -3.79 7.35 -15.52
N ALA A 39 -2.88 6.76 -14.75
CA ALA A 39 -1.79 6.03 -15.37
C ALA A 39 -2.25 4.57 -15.35
N ILE A 40 -2.27 3.96 -16.52
CA ILE A 40 -2.71 2.59 -16.75
C ILE A 40 -1.77 1.68 -15.96
N ASP A 41 -2.15 1.33 -14.73
CA ASP A 41 -1.52 0.26 -13.95
C ASP A 41 -2.27 -1.03 -14.32
N PHE A 42 -1.63 -1.84 -15.13
CA PHE A 42 -2.09 -3.16 -15.53
C PHE A 42 -1.94 -4.13 -14.36
N PRO A 43 -2.98 -4.88 -13.95
CA PRO A 43 -4.33 -4.43 -13.61
C PRO A 43 -4.39 -3.86 -12.16
N ILE A 44 -5.55 -3.32 -11.76
CA ILE A 44 -5.90 -3.08 -10.34
C ILE A 44 -5.69 -4.38 -9.57
N SER A 45 -4.54 -4.54 -8.93
CA SER A 45 -4.25 -5.72 -8.12
C SER A 45 -4.95 -5.54 -6.78
N LEU A 46 -6.02 -6.30 -6.57
CA LEU A 46 -6.59 -6.45 -5.24
C LEU A 46 -5.73 -7.46 -4.48
N HIS A 47 -5.61 -7.24 -3.18
CA HIS A 47 -4.87 -8.05 -2.23
C HIS A 47 -5.72 -8.40 -1.01
N PRO A 48 -6.96 -8.94 -1.16
CA PRO A 48 -7.84 -9.11 -0.03
C PRO A 48 -7.43 -10.28 0.89
N ASP A 49 -6.67 -11.25 0.41
CA ASP A 49 -6.32 -12.49 1.12
C ASP A 49 -4.80 -12.77 1.14
N TRP A 50 -3.98 -11.72 1.06
CA TRP A 50 -2.53 -11.89 0.90
C TRP A 50 -1.85 -12.51 2.13
N MET A 51 -2.33 -12.27 3.36
CA MET A 51 -1.79 -12.91 4.55
C MET A 51 -2.14 -14.41 4.59
N GLY A 52 -3.36 -14.77 4.19
CA GLY A 52 -3.80 -16.15 4.06
C GLY A 52 -3.01 -16.94 3.02
N ASN A 53 -2.68 -16.32 1.88
CA ASN A 53 -1.78 -16.91 0.88
C ASN A 53 -0.33 -16.97 1.38
N LEU A 54 0.14 -15.94 2.08
CA LEU A 54 1.47 -15.92 2.67
C LEU A 54 1.68 -17.10 3.62
N VAL A 55 0.69 -17.47 4.44
CA VAL A 55 0.79 -18.62 5.36
C VAL A 55 1.03 -19.95 4.63
N GLN A 56 0.58 -20.10 3.38
CA GLN A 56 0.82 -21.31 2.58
C GLN A 56 2.28 -21.40 2.12
N SER A 57 2.91 -20.25 1.92
CA SER A 57 4.25 -20.08 1.37
C SER A 57 5.34 -19.98 2.45
N VAL A 58 5.06 -19.17 3.47
CA VAL A 58 5.95 -18.82 4.57
C VAL A 58 5.16 -18.92 5.89
N PRO A 59 4.84 -20.15 6.36
CA PRO A 59 3.98 -20.35 7.53
C PRO A 59 4.53 -19.75 8.83
N ASP A 60 5.85 -19.66 8.93
CA ASP A 60 6.57 -19.14 10.10
C ASP A 60 6.82 -17.62 10.01
N ALA A 61 6.26 -16.93 9.02
CA ALA A 61 6.37 -15.47 8.90
C ALA A 61 5.84 -14.80 10.17
N LYS A 62 6.64 -13.92 10.77
CA LYS A 62 6.29 -13.21 12.00
C LYS A 62 5.86 -11.80 11.70
N LEU A 63 4.80 -11.32 12.37
CA LEU A 63 4.25 -9.98 12.15
C LEU A 63 5.30 -8.86 12.32
N GLY A 64 6.27 -9.03 13.23
CA GLY A 64 7.33 -8.06 13.46
C GLY A 64 8.36 -7.93 12.34
N GLU A 65 8.46 -8.93 11.45
CA GLU A 65 9.40 -8.97 10.33
C GLU A 65 8.74 -8.63 8.99
N MET A 66 7.41 -8.57 8.96
CA MET A 66 6.61 -8.29 7.77
C MET A 66 6.63 -6.80 7.40
N VAL A 67 6.40 -6.51 6.13
CA VAL A 67 6.07 -5.18 5.61
C VAL A 67 4.55 -5.13 5.41
N VAL A 68 3.85 -4.44 6.29
CA VAL A 68 2.39 -4.41 6.35
C VAL A 68 1.91 -3.05 5.82
N PRO A 69 1.24 -3.02 4.65
CA PRO A 69 0.66 -1.79 4.13
C PRO A 69 -0.42 -1.25 5.06
N GLY A 70 -0.51 0.06 5.18
CA GLY A 70 -1.43 0.75 6.06
C GLY A 70 -1.92 2.07 5.47
N THR A 71 -2.91 2.66 6.13
CA THR A 71 -3.49 3.94 5.72
C THR A 71 -3.53 4.90 6.89
N HIS A 72 -3.15 6.15 6.60
CA HIS A 72 -3.28 7.25 7.55
C HIS A 72 -4.68 7.86 7.47
N ASP A 73 -5.24 8.17 8.65
CA ASP A 73 -6.60 8.73 8.80
C ASP A 73 -7.62 8.03 7.89
N SER A 74 -7.63 6.70 7.99
CA SER A 74 -8.20 5.76 7.03
C SER A 74 -9.66 6.04 6.71
N ALA A 75 -10.43 6.49 7.71
CA ALA A 75 -11.86 6.74 7.59
C ALA A 75 -12.21 8.17 7.16
N SER A 76 -11.23 9.03 6.85
CA SER A 76 -11.45 10.38 6.34
C SER A 76 -12.26 10.39 5.03
N TYR A 77 -12.26 9.29 4.27
CA TYR A 77 -13.12 9.11 3.11
C TYR A 77 -14.61 9.33 3.44
N SER A 78 -15.02 9.10 4.69
CA SER A 78 -16.42 9.27 5.13
C SER A 78 -16.84 10.73 5.35
N ILE A 79 -15.90 11.68 5.29
CA ILE A 79 -16.19 13.11 5.30
C ILE A 79 -16.88 13.48 3.99
N GLU A 80 -18.06 14.11 4.08
CA GLU A 80 -18.86 14.50 2.94
C GLU A 80 -18.04 15.36 1.95
N PRO A 81 -17.92 14.95 0.67
CA PRO A 81 -17.09 15.66 -0.31
C PRO A 81 -17.53 17.09 -0.61
N TYR A 82 -18.79 17.43 -0.33
CA TYR A 82 -19.38 18.75 -0.54
C TYR A 82 -19.38 19.61 0.73
N LYS A 83 -18.79 19.13 1.82
CA LYS A 83 -18.57 19.94 3.02
C LYS A 83 -17.44 20.93 2.76
N MET A 84 -17.61 22.18 3.20
CA MET A 84 -16.53 23.16 3.21
C MET A 84 -15.31 22.60 3.96
N TYR A 85 -14.12 22.84 3.41
CA TYR A 85 -12.83 22.30 3.91
C TYR A 85 -12.64 20.79 3.73
N SER A 86 -13.58 20.05 3.13
CA SER A 86 -13.43 18.59 2.95
C SER A 86 -12.17 18.22 2.14
N ALA A 87 -11.78 19.02 1.16
CA ALA A 87 -10.60 18.74 0.34
C ALA A 87 -9.28 18.77 1.13
N VAL A 88 -9.21 19.50 2.24
CA VAL A 88 -7.98 19.62 3.05
C VAL A 88 -7.89 18.62 4.20
N GLY A 89 -8.99 17.93 4.51
CA GLY A 89 -9.03 16.94 5.60
C GLY A 89 -9.41 15.52 5.16
N ARG A 90 -9.51 15.27 3.86
CA ARG A 90 -9.56 13.90 3.34
C ARG A 90 -8.14 13.45 3.01
N THR A 91 -7.85 12.21 3.36
CA THR A 91 -6.57 11.51 3.13
C THR A 91 -6.78 10.21 2.36
N GLN A 92 -8.03 9.77 2.20
CA GLN A 92 -8.44 8.59 1.43
C GLN A 92 -9.66 8.91 0.56
N ASN A 93 -9.69 8.35 -0.66
CA ASN A 93 -10.87 8.42 -1.53
C ASN A 93 -11.84 7.25 -1.31
N VAL A 94 -11.29 6.08 -0.98
CA VAL A 94 -11.96 4.79 -0.93
C VAL A 94 -12.30 4.40 0.50
N SER A 95 -13.33 3.56 0.66
CA SER A 95 -13.79 3.05 1.96
C SER A 95 -12.72 2.22 2.68
N VAL A 96 -12.87 2.02 3.99
CA VAL A 96 -11.94 1.16 4.76
C VAL A 96 -12.00 -0.28 4.22
N LEU A 97 -13.19 -0.76 3.84
CA LEU A 97 -13.35 -2.05 3.18
C LEU A 97 -12.53 -2.14 1.88
N GLU A 98 -12.58 -1.12 1.01
CA GLU A 98 -11.80 -1.09 -0.22
C GLU A 98 -10.29 -0.98 0.03
N GLN A 99 -9.87 -0.26 1.08
CA GLN A 99 -8.46 -0.21 1.49
C GLN A 99 -7.96 -1.61 1.91
N LEU A 100 -8.76 -2.35 2.69
CA LEU A 100 -8.46 -3.74 3.06
C LEU A 100 -8.39 -4.65 1.81
N HIS A 101 -9.30 -4.51 0.85
CA HIS A 101 -9.24 -5.23 -0.42
C HIS A 101 -8.00 -4.89 -1.26
N ARG A 102 -7.39 -3.71 -1.07
CA ARG A 102 -6.14 -3.29 -1.73
C ARG A 102 -4.88 -3.72 -0.96
N GLY A 103 -5.02 -4.43 0.15
CA GLY A 103 -3.91 -5.03 0.90
C GLY A 103 -3.55 -4.33 2.20
N SER A 104 -4.18 -3.20 2.53
CA SER A 104 -3.95 -2.53 3.81
C SER A 104 -4.36 -3.43 4.96
N ARG A 105 -3.52 -3.56 5.99
CA ARG A 105 -3.82 -4.28 7.24
C ARG A 105 -3.49 -3.45 8.48
N PHE A 106 -3.02 -2.22 8.30
CA PHE A 106 -2.96 -1.22 9.36
C PHE A 106 -3.91 -0.05 9.05
N ILE A 107 -4.82 0.24 9.99
CA ILE A 107 -5.90 1.23 9.84
C ILE A 107 -5.78 2.26 10.98
N ASP A 108 -5.67 3.54 10.65
CA ASP A 108 -5.61 4.65 11.59
C ASP A 108 -6.97 5.38 11.64
N LEU A 109 -7.67 5.25 12.76
CA LEU A 109 -9.01 5.82 12.97
C LEU A 109 -8.95 7.00 13.94
N ARG A 110 -9.38 8.17 13.47
CA ARG A 110 -9.49 9.39 14.27
C ARG A 110 -10.93 9.60 14.73
N ILE A 111 -11.19 9.58 16.03
CA ILE A 111 -12.54 9.64 16.60
C ILE A 111 -12.74 10.79 17.58
N ALA A 112 -13.96 11.31 17.65
CA ALA A 112 -14.39 12.22 18.71
C ALA A 112 -15.90 12.14 18.96
N GLY A 113 -16.34 12.84 20.01
CA GLY A 113 -17.75 12.95 20.36
C GLY A 113 -18.54 13.90 19.45
N SER A 114 -19.74 13.49 19.08
CA SER A 114 -20.77 14.41 18.57
C SER A 114 -22.11 14.06 19.22
N GLY A 115 -22.56 14.89 20.17
CA GLY A 115 -23.67 14.51 21.04
C GLY A 115 -23.28 13.34 21.95
N ASN A 116 -24.10 12.28 21.93
CA ASN A 116 -23.88 11.06 22.73
C ASN A 116 -23.29 9.90 21.92
N GLU A 117 -22.70 10.16 20.75
CA GLU A 117 -22.16 9.13 19.85
C GLU A 117 -20.72 9.45 19.44
N ALA A 118 -19.98 8.40 19.08
CA ALA A 118 -18.62 8.50 18.57
C ALA A 118 -18.65 8.55 17.03
N PHE A 119 -17.96 9.51 16.46
CA PHE A 119 -17.85 9.68 15.01
C PHE A 119 -16.39 9.74 14.60
N ILE A 120 -16.15 9.47 13.32
CA ILE A 120 -14.90 9.79 12.64
C ILE A 120 -14.74 11.30 12.53
N PHE A 121 -13.54 11.81 12.77
CA PHE A 121 -13.22 13.23 12.68
C PHE A 121 -11.82 13.48 12.13
N HIS A 122 -11.68 14.60 11.42
CA HIS A 122 -10.39 15.21 11.10
C HIS A 122 -10.48 16.71 11.41
N GLY A 123 -9.86 17.15 12.49
CA GLY A 123 -9.98 18.51 13.01
C GLY A 123 -11.44 18.96 13.14
N CYS A 124 -11.83 19.97 12.36
CA CYS A 124 -13.20 20.51 12.37
C CYS A 124 -14.22 19.66 11.57
N LEU A 125 -13.76 18.70 10.78
CA LEU A 125 -14.56 17.90 9.86
C LEU A 125 -15.06 16.64 10.55
N LYS A 126 -16.34 16.35 10.34
CA LYS A 126 -17.04 15.18 10.91
C LYS A 126 -17.35 14.25 9.75
N GLY A 127 -16.97 12.99 9.88
CA GLY A 127 -17.32 11.91 8.99
C GLY A 127 -18.53 11.11 9.49
N CYS A 128 -18.52 9.81 9.22
CA CYS A 128 -19.59 8.89 9.66
C CYS A 128 -19.41 8.44 11.12
N LYS A 129 -20.37 7.64 11.62
CA LYS A 129 -20.30 7.01 12.94
C LYS A 129 -19.18 5.96 12.98
N LEU A 130 -18.57 5.75 14.14
CA LEU A 130 -17.53 4.73 14.33
C LEU A 130 -18.05 3.33 13.98
N GLU A 131 -19.28 3.02 14.38
CA GLU A 131 -19.98 1.74 14.15
C GLU A 131 -19.91 1.31 12.69
N ARG A 132 -20.18 2.24 11.76
CA ARG A 132 -20.14 1.95 10.31
C ARG A 132 -18.76 1.46 9.86
N ILE A 133 -17.69 2.05 10.41
CA ILE A 133 -16.32 1.67 10.05
C ILE A 133 -15.98 0.29 10.65
N LEU A 134 -16.44 0.00 11.86
CA LEU A 134 -16.27 -1.32 12.47
C LEU A 134 -17.04 -2.40 11.71
N ASP A 135 -18.23 -2.09 11.18
CA ASP A 135 -18.99 -3.00 10.31
C ASP A 135 -18.22 -3.32 9.02
N GLU A 136 -17.59 -2.32 8.39
CA GLU A 136 -16.74 -2.52 7.21
C GLU A 136 -15.55 -3.46 7.50
N ILE A 137 -14.91 -3.32 8.66
CA ILE A 137 -13.82 -4.21 9.08
C ILE A 137 -14.33 -5.60 9.43
N LEU A 138 -15.46 -5.70 10.13
CA LEU A 138 -16.05 -6.99 10.50
C LEU A 138 -16.43 -7.79 9.26
N LEU A 139 -17.03 -7.15 8.26
CA LEU A 139 -17.37 -7.75 6.98
C LEU A 139 -16.11 -8.32 6.31
N PHE A 140 -15.04 -7.53 6.23
CA PHE A 140 -13.76 -8.01 5.69
C PHE A 140 -13.21 -9.22 6.45
N CYS A 141 -13.22 -9.20 7.78
CA CYS A 141 -12.78 -10.32 8.60
C CYS A 141 -13.65 -11.58 8.42
N GLN A 142 -14.95 -11.41 8.12
CA GLN A 142 -15.86 -12.51 7.81
C GLN A 142 -15.55 -13.14 6.44
N ASP A 143 -15.26 -12.32 5.43
CA ASP A 143 -14.97 -12.78 4.08
C ASP A 143 -13.57 -13.41 3.97
N PHE A 144 -12.59 -12.92 4.74
CA PHE A 144 -11.18 -13.31 4.64
C PHE A 144 -10.62 -13.79 6.00
N GLN A 145 -10.89 -15.05 6.36
CA GLN A 145 -10.49 -15.63 7.65
C GLN A 145 -8.97 -15.71 7.89
N GLY A 146 -8.16 -15.72 6.82
CA GLY A 146 -6.70 -15.78 6.88
C GLY A 146 -6.00 -14.45 7.15
N GLU A 147 -6.75 -13.39 7.42
CA GLU A 147 -6.22 -12.03 7.52
C GLU A 147 -6.16 -11.52 8.96
N PHE A 148 -5.19 -10.65 9.24
CA PHE A 148 -5.00 -10.00 10.53
C PHE A 148 -4.85 -8.48 10.35
N VAL A 149 -5.68 -7.70 11.04
CA VAL A 149 -5.80 -6.24 10.94
C VAL A 149 -5.39 -5.59 12.25
N ILE A 150 -4.52 -4.58 12.18
CA ILE A 150 -4.14 -3.73 13.30
C ILE A 150 -4.87 -2.40 13.14
N ILE A 151 -5.60 -1.98 14.16
CA ILE A 151 -6.35 -0.73 14.17
C ILE A 151 -5.76 0.17 15.24
N ASN A 152 -5.25 1.32 14.84
CA ASN A 152 -4.90 2.40 15.74
C ASN A 152 -6.10 3.33 15.89
N LEU A 153 -6.54 3.59 17.12
CA LEU A 153 -7.65 4.47 17.42
C LEU A 153 -7.13 5.67 18.20
N VAL A 154 -7.37 6.87 17.68
CA VAL A 154 -6.89 8.12 18.25
C VAL A 154 -8.07 9.03 18.57
N ALA A 155 -8.11 9.54 19.81
CA ALA A 155 -9.03 10.62 20.16
C ALA A 155 -8.56 11.93 19.51
N GLU A 156 -9.37 12.45 18.59
CA GLU A 156 -9.00 13.56 17.72
C GLU A 156 -8.56 14.80 18.49
N TYR A 157 -7.44 15.38 18.06
CA TYR A 157 -6.85 16.52 18.74
C TYR A 157 -7.75 17.77 18.61
N GLY A 158 -7.80 18.58 19.66
CA GLY A 158 -8.64 19.78 19.69
C GLY A 158 -10.15 19.52 19.81
N ARG A 159 -10.57 18.26 19.98
CA ARG A 159 -11.97 17.89 20.27
C ARG A 159 -12.13 17.36 21.68
N SER A 160 -13.29 17.61 22.29
CA SER A 160 -13.66 16.98 23.55
C SER A 160 -14.03 15.52 23.30
N PHE A 161 -13.44 14.63 24.09
CA PHE A 161 -13.83 13.23 24.15
C PHE A 161 -13.96 12.86 25.62
N ASP A 162 -15.16 13.06 26.15
CA ASP A 162 -15.41 12.92 27.58
C ASP A 162 -15.40 11.44 28.02
N PRO A 163 -15.29 11.17 29.33
CA PRO A 163 -15.29 9.80 29.86
C PRO A 163 -16.44 8.93 29.34
N LYS A 164 -17.67 9.43 29.28
CA LYS A 164 -18.83 8.63 28.86
C LYS A 164 -18.71 8.22 27.40
N LEU A 165 -18.24 9.13 26.54
CA LEU A 165 -17.99 8.84 25.14
C LEU A 165 -16.82 7.88 24.93
N LYS A 166 -15.76 8.00 25.72
CA LYS A 166 -14.63 7.03 25.72
C LYS A 166 -15.10 5.63 26.03
N LYS A 167 -15.83 5.45 27.13
CA LYS A 167 -16.43 4.14 27.47
C LYS A 167 -17.36 3.66 26.37
N LYS A 168 -18.23 4.51 25.84
CA LYS A 168 -19.14 4.13 24.76
C LYS A 168 -18.39 3.63 23.51
N ALA A 169 -17.28 4.28 23.13
CA ALA A 169 -16.46 3.80 22.02
C ALA A 169 -15.84 2.42 22.31
N LEU A 170 -15.35 2.20 23.54
CA LEU A 170 -14.86 0.87 23.97
C LEU A 170 -15.96 -0.20 23.93
N ASP A 171 -17.16 0.12 24.40
CA ASP A 171 -18.32 -0.77 24.37
C ASP A 171 -18.67 -1.16 22.91
N ILE A 172 -18.78 -0.15 22.02
CA ILE A 172 -19.06 -0.36 20.59
C ILE A 172 -18.01 -1.25 19.93
N ILE A 173 -16.72 -1.04 20.22
CA ILE A 173 -15.63 -1.87 19.69
C ILE A 173 -15.77 -3.31 20.16
N LYS A 174 -16.04 -3.52 21.45
CA LYS A 174 -16.21 -4.85 22.03
C LYS A 174 -17.46 -5.56 21.47
N GLU A 175 -18.56 -4.84 21.30
CA GLU A 175 -19.80 -5.34 20.71
C GLU A 175 -19.61 -5.73 19.24
N SER A 176 -18.86 -4.94 18.48
CA SER A 176 -18.69 -5.15 17.03
C SER A 176 -17.60 -6.19 16.71
N LEU A 177 -16.47 -6.15 17.40
CA LEU A 177 -15.26 -6.90 17.03
C LEU A 177 -14.76 -7.85 18.13
N GLY A 178 -15.37 -7.88 19.32
CA GLY A 178 -14.82 -8.57 20.50
C GLY A 178 -14.47 -10.05 20.28
N ASP A 179 -15.27 -10.76 19.48
CA ASP A 179 -15.02 -12.17 19.14
C ASP A 179 -13.85 -12.35 18.16
N LYS A 180 -13.52 -11.32 17.38
CA LYS A 180 -12.38 -11.28 16.46
C LYS A 180 -11.13 -10.65 17.07
N MET A 181 -11.22 -10.04 18.25
CA MET A 181 -10.09 -9.32 18.83
C MET A 181 -9.01 -10.24 19.42
N PHE A 182 -7.76 -9.97 19.04
CA PHE A 182 -6.57 -10.55 19.63
C PHE A 182 -6.48 -10.16 21.10
N LYS A 183 -6.13 -11.14 21.93
CA LYS A 183 -5.83 -10.97 23.35
C LYS A 183 -4.48 -11.61 23.60
N GLY A 184 -3.51 -10.81 24.04
CA GLY A 184 -2.16 -11.29 24.31
C GLY A 184 -1.51 -10.44 25.39
N PRO A 185 -0.49 -10.96 26.08
CA PRO A 185 0.10 -10.32 27.25
C PRO A 185 1.07 -9.19 26.88
N SER A 186 1.58 -9.14 25.64
CA SER A 186 2.49 -8.07 25.20
C SER A 186 2.59 -7.91 23.69
N VAL A 187 3.04 -6.73 23.24
CA VAL A 187 3.40 -6.48 21.84
C VAL A 187 4.53 -7.38 21.37
N LYS A 188 5.49 -7.69 22.24
CA LYS A 188 6.62 -8.57 21.88
C LYS A 188 6.12 -9.95 21.51
N GLU A 189 5.11 -10.47 22.20
CA GLU A 189 4.47 -11.73 21.83
C GLU A 189 3.81 -11.62 20.46
N LEU A 190 2.92 -10.63 20.26
CA LEU A 190 2.25 -10.39 18.98
C LEU A 190 3.23 -10.34 17.79
N LEU A 191 4.36 -9.62 17.95
CA LEU A 191 5.36 -9.47 16.89
C LEU A 191 6.12 -10.77 16.58
N ASN A 192 6.23 -11.68 17.56
CA ASN A 192 6.98 -12.94 17.41
C ASN A 192 6.09 -14.16 17.12
N THR A 193 4.78 -14.05 17.32
CA THR A 193 3.83 -15.10 16.97
C THR A 193 3.81 -15.31 15.46
N PRO A 194 4.00 -16.56 14.97
CA PRO A 194 3.82 -16.88 13.56
C PRO A 194 2.45 -16.47 13.06
N LEU A 195 2.38 -15.92 11.85
CA LEU A 195 1.13 -15.47 11.22
C LEU A 195 0.13 -16.62 11.10
N LYS A 196 0.59 -17.84 10.86
CA LYS A 196 -0.23 -19.05 10.87
C LYS A 196 -0.96 -19.26 12.19
N GLU A 197 -0.29 -19.04 13.32
CA GLU A 197 -0.88 -19.16 14.65
C GLU A 197 -1.89 -18.02 14.90
N LEU A 198 -1.53 -16.79 14.54
CA LEU A 198 -2.44 -15.64 14.67
C LEU A 198 -3.74 -15.86 13.91
N THR A 199 -3.64 -16.23 12.64
CA THR A 199 -4.78 -16.37 11.72
C THR A 199 -5.61 -17.63 11.98
N SER A 200 -5.01 -18.73 12.46
CA SER A 200 -5.74 -19.95 12.84
C SER A 200 -6.54 -19.83 14.14
N SER A 201 -6.24 -18.83 14.99
CA SER A 201 -6.94 -18.61 16.26
C SER A 201 -8.38 -18.10 16.11
N GLY A 202 -8.77 -17.69 14.90
CA GLY A 202 -10.02 -16.97 14.64
C GLY A 202 -10.02 -15.52 15.14
N LYS A 203 -8.92 -15.07 15.77
CA LYS A 203 -8.68 -13.67 16.14
C LYS A 203 -7.95 -12.98 15.00
N GLN A 204 -8.56 -11.91 14.50
CA GLN A 204 -8.16 -11.21 13.28
C GLN A 204 -7.92 -9.72 13.51
N VAL A 205 -8.18 -9.18 14.70
CA VAL A 205 -8.10 -7.73 14.94
C VAL A 205 -7.28 -7.41 16.19
N CYS A 206 -6.26 -6.57 16.07
CA CYS A 206 -5.55 -5.98 17.20
C CYS A 206 -5.94 -4.50 17.33
N ILE A 207 -6.53 -4.09 18.45
CA ILE A 207 -6.91 -2.70 18.70
C ILE A 207 -5.85 -2.01 19.57
N ILE A 208 -5.26 -0.95 19.04
CA ILE A 208 -4.30 -0.10 19.71
C ILE A 208 -4.97 1.25 19.95
N LEU A 209 -4.91 1.75 21.18
CA LEU A 209 -5.55 2.98 21.62
C LEU A 209 -4.50 4.02 21.95
N ASN A 210 -4.70 5.24 21.44
CA ASN A 210 -3.94 6.39 21.88
C ASN A 210 -4.15 6.65 23.39
N PRO A 211 -3.10 7.08 24.14
CA PRO A 211 -3.22 7.43 25.55
C PRO A 211 -4.36 8.37 25.92
N ARG A 212 -4.73 9.29 25.01
CA ARG A 212 -5.87 10.21 25.21
C ARG A 212 -7.22 9.52 25.36
N ILE A 213 -7.32 8.23 25.05
CA ILE A 213 -8.55 7.45 25.23
C ILE A 213 -8.64 6.91 26.65
N TYR A 214 -7.53 6.54 27.31
CA TYR A 214 -7.57 5.81 28.57
C TYR A 214 -6.81 6.39 29.77
N ASP A 215 -5.79 7.22 29.56
CA ASP A 215 -4.93 7.72 30.64
C ASP A 215 -5.57 8.85 31.48
N ASP A 216 -6.89 9.04 31.44
CA ASP A 216 -7.55 10.22 32.01
C ASP A 216 -9.03 10.07 32.42
N PHE A 217 -9.55 8.86 32.71
CA PHE A 217 -10.98 8.76 33.07
C PHE A 217 -11.42 7.67 34.05
N THR A 218 -12.53 7.97 34.75
CA THR A 218 -13.20 7.12 35.73
C THR A 218 -14.71 7.24 35.55
N ILE A 219 -15.44 6.13 35.61
CA ILE A 219 -16.91 6.11 35.50
C ILE A 219 -17.47 5.21 36.58
N GLY A 220 -18.40 5.73 37.39
CA GLY A 220 -19.06 4.95 38.44
C GLY A 220 -18.08 4.38 39.48
N GLY A 221 -16.96 5.07 39.74
CA GLY A 221 -15.90 4.62 40.64
C GLY A 221 -14.94 3.59 40.05
N ILE A 222 -15.11 3.19 38.79
CA ILE A 222 -14.20 2.30 38.08
C ILE A 222 -13.21 3.14 37.26
N GLU A 223 -11.93 3.00 37.56
CA GLU A 223 -10.83 3.60 36.80
C GLU A 223 -10.53 2.76 35.56
N TYR A 224 -10.48 3.41 34.39
CA TYR A 224 -10.22 2.76 33.11
C TYR A 224 -8.73 2.79 32.77
N SER A 225 -7.91 2.19 33.65
CA SER A 225 -6.47 2.10 33.45
C SER A 225 -6.09 1.19 32.28
N ASP A 226 -4.84 1.29 31.80
CA ASP A 226 -4.29 0.43 30.74
C ASP A 226 -4.51 -1.06 31.03
N SER A 227 -4.25 -1.50 32.27
CA SER A 227 -4.43 -2.91 32.68
C SER A 227 -5.90 -3.33 32.66
N TYR A 228 -6.82 -2.45 33.09
CA TYR A 228 -8.25 -2.72 33.04
C TYR A 228 -8.74 -2.83 31.59
N ILE A 229 -8.35 -1.90 30.71
CA ILE A 229 -8.78 -1.91 29.32
C ILE A 229 -8.22 -3.10 28.55
N SER A 230 -6.94 -3.42 28.74
CA SER A 230 -6.33 -4.60 28.14
C SER A 230 -7.07 -5.88 28.55
N LYS A 231 -7.37 -6.02 29.84
CA LYS A 231 -8.07 -7.20 30.35
C LYS A 231 -9.53 -7.28 29.91
N GLU A 232 -10.29 -6.20 30.06
CA GLU A 232 -11.74 -6.23 29.88
C GLU A 232 -12.20 -5.98 28.44
N TYR A 233 -11.43 -5.24 27.67
CA TYR A 233 -11.74 -4.90 26.28
C TYR A 233 -10.80 -5.56 25.27
N GLY A 234 -9.59 -5.98 25.67
CA GLY A 234 -8.60 -6.53 24.72
C GLY A 234 -7.96 -5.46 23.84
N CYS A 235 -7.90 -4.22 24.32
CA CYS A 235 -7.28 -3.10 23.61
C CYS A 235 -5.96 -2.70 24.28
N PHE A 236 -5.01 -2.18 23.51
CA PHE A 236 -3.64 -1.99 23.96
C PHE A 236 -3.17 -0.54 23.86
N ASN A 237 -2.34 -0.11 24.81
CA ASN A 237 -1.77 1.22 24.85
C ASN A 237 -0.75 1.49 23.73
N ALA A 238 -1.03 2.45 22.85
CA ALA A 238 -0.12 2.85 21.77
C ALA A 238 1.27 3.29 22.25
N GLY A 239 1.36 4.02 23.38
CA GLY A 239 2.64 4.50 23.92
C GLY A 239 3.60 3.37 24.31
N THR A 240 3.06 2.22 24.71
CA THR A 240 3.87 1.02 25.05
C THR A 240 4.00 0.05 23.87
N TRP A 241 3.01 -0.01 22.96
CA TRP A 241 2.98 -0.97 21.86
C TRP A 241 3.61 -0.47 20.56
N MET A 242 3.66 0.84 20.33
CA MET A 242 3.95 1.40 19.01
C MET A 242 4.99 2.53 19.07
N GLN A 243 5.74 2.67 17.98
CA GLN A 243 6.43 3.88 17.58
C GLN A 243 5.69 4.45 16.37
N ASP A 244 5.14 5.66 16.54
CA ASP A 244 4.29 6.32 15.53
C ASP A 244 4.72 7.79 15.39
N LYS A 245 5.79 8.01 14.62
CA LYS A 245 6.43 9.33 14.53
C LYS A 245 5.73 10.19 13.48
N TRP A 246 5.18 11.31 13.92
CA TRP A 246 4.64 12.35 13.05
C TRP A 246 5.73 13.31 12.59
N TYR A 247 6.07 13.29 11.30
CA TYR A 247 7.17 14.07 10.75
C TYR A 247 6.82 15.53 10.47
N ASN A 248 5.55 15.83 10.19
CA ASN A 248 5.06 17.18 9.90
C ASN A 248 5.92 17.95 8.88
N THR A 249 6.11 17.39 7.69
CA THR A 249 6.88 18.01 6.61
C THR A 249 6.12 17.99 5.29
N HIS A 250 6.37 19.01 4.46
CA HIS A 250 5.88 19.10 3.09
C HIS A 250 6.97 18.77 2.06
N ASP A 251 8.18 18.43 2.49
CA ASP A 251 9.30 18.07 1.61
C ASP A 251 9.38 16.53 1.47
N PRO A 252 9.12 15.99 0.27
CA PRO A 252 9.22 14.56 0.01
C PRO A 252 10.57 13.95 0.38
N LYS A 253 11.69 14.63 0.09
CA LYS A 253 13.03 14.07 0.33
C LYS A 253 13.32 13.94 1.82
N GLN A 254 13.00 15.00 2.56
CA GLN A 254 13.16 15.02 4.01
C GLN A 254 12.29 13.94 4.68
N LEU A 255 11.05 13.75 4.20
CA LEU A 255 10.18 12.68 4.68
C LEU A 255 10.80 11.29 4.48
N LEU A 256 11.35 11.02 3.30
CA LEU A 256 12.01 9.75 2.99
C LEU A 256 13.25 9.53 3.86
N GLU A 257 14.11 10.55 3.98
CA GLU A 257 15.33 10.50 4.80
C GLU A 257 14.99 10.22 6.28
N TRP A 258 14.02 10.91 6.85
CA TRP A 258 13.65 10.72 8.25
C TRP A 258 12.93 9.40 8.52
N ASN A 259 12.16 8.86 7.57
CA ASN A 259 11.64 7.49 7.69
C ASN A 259 12.78 6.47 7.64
N LEU A 260 13.78 6.67 6.77
CA LEU A 260 14.96 5.79 6.69
C LEU A 260 15.77 5.81 8.00
N GLU A 261 15.97 6.98 8.59
CA GLU A 261 16.64 7.12 9.89
C GLU A 261 15.85 6.43 11.02
N GLU A 262 14.52 6.58 11.02
CA GLU A 262 13.66 5.99 12.02
C GLU A 262 13.67 4.45 11.92
N VAL A 263 13.47 3.89 10.72
CA VAL A 263 13.47 2.43 10.54
C VAL A 263 14.81 1.80 10.91
N LYS A 264 15.93 2.44 10.57
CA LYS A 264 17.27 1.97 10.95
C LYS A 264 17.51 2.04 12.46
N SER A 265 16.93 3.04 13.12
CA SER A 265 17.16 3.27 14.55
C SER A 265 16.17 2.55 15.46
N LYS A 266 14.96 2.23 15.00
CA LYS A 266 13.86 1.67 15.81
C LYS A 266 13.29 0.35 15.29
N GLY A 267 13.52 0.00 14.03
CA GLY A 267 12.99 -1.23 13.45
C GLY A 267 13.49 -2.46 14.19
N GLY A 268 12.60 -3.43 14.39
CA GLY A 268 12.88 -4.67 15.13
C GLY A 268 13.05 -4.50 16.66
N GLN A 269 12.89 -3.32 17.24
CA GLN A 269 13.12 -3.08 18.68
C GLN A 269 11.92 -3.45 19.59
N GLY A 270 11.15 -4.49 19.22
CA GLY A 270 10.11 -5.05 20.08
C GLY A 270 8.86 -4.20 20.26
N LYS A 271 8.63 -3.21 19.38
CA LYS A 271 7.37 -2.47 19.23
C LYS A 271 6.93 -2.51 17.77
N LEU A 272 5.63 -2.29 17.52
CA LEU A 272 5.16 -1.97 16.18
C LEU A 272 5.80 -0.65 15.75
N LEU A 273 6.34 -0.61 14.53
CA LEU A 273 6.92 0.61 13.98
C LEU A 273 6.05 1.05 12.81
N ASN A 274 5.39 2.20 12.95
CA ASN A 274 4.65 2.82 11.88
C ASN A 274 5.50 3.85 11.15
N ASN A 275 5.95 3.49 9.94
CA ASN A 275 6.64 4.37 9.03
C ASN A 275 5.59 5.14 8.21
N GLN A 276 5.41 6.42 8.55
CA GLN A 276 4.42 7.27 7.92
C GLN A 276 5.02 7.98 6.72
N PHE A 277 4.61 7.58 5.51
CA PHE A 277 4.93 8.29 4.27
C PHE A 277 3.79 9.25 3.90
N VAL A 278 3.53 10.17 4.83
CA VAL A 278 2.47 11.18 4.75
C VAL A 278 3.12 12.57 4.75
N LEU A 279 2.78 13.36 3.74
CA LEU A 279 3.20 14.76 3.65
C LEU A 279 2.12 15.67 4.21
N THR A 280 2.53 16.66 4.98
CA THR A 280 1.64 17.65 5.57
C THR A 280 1.82 19.00 4.89
N PRO A 281 0.77 19.83 4.81
CA PRO A 281 0.94 21.18 4.32
C PRO A 281 1.88 21.99 5.22
N GLY A 282 2.85 22.70 4.63
CA GLY A 282 3.61 23.72 5.35
C GLY A 282 2.68 24.88 5.70
N VAL A 283 2.26 24.99 6.95
CA VAL A 283 1.46 26.11 7.45
C VAL A 283 2.13 26.71 8.67
N GLY A 284 2.54 27.99 8.58
CA GLY A 284 3.07 28.72 9.73
C GLY A 284 4.10 29.80 9.42
N SER A 285 4.78 29.75 8.27
CA SER A 285 5.72 30.81 7.87
C SER A 285 5.12 31.80 6.88
N PHE A 286 5.64 33.03 6.86
CA PHE A 286 5.26 34.04 5.85
C PHE A 286 5.53 33.55 4.42
N GLY A 287 6.61 32.78 4.22
CA GLY A 287 6.95 32.19 2.93
C GLY A 287 5.91 31.18 2.44
N ASP A 288 5.32 30.40 3.34
CA ASP A 288 4.30 29.40 2.98
C ASP A 288 2.99 30.06 2.57
N ILE A 289 2.61 31.16 3.24
CA ILE A 289 1.45 31.97 2.86
C ILE A 289 1.63 32.53 1.44
N VAL A 290 2.83 33.01 1.11
CA VAL A 290 3.14 33.51 -0.25
C VAL A 290 3.08 32.38 -1.28
N LYS A 291 3.65 31.21 -0.99
CA LYS A 291 3.58 30.04 -1.91
C LYS A 291 2.13 29.61 -2.16
N LEU A 292 1.29 29.56 -1.11
CA LEU A 292 -0.13 29.27 -1.22
C LEU A 292 -0.89 30.33 -2.04
N ALA A 293 -0.58 31.61 -1.83
CA ALA A 293 -1.14 32.72 -2.61
C ALA A 293 -0.79 32.62 -4.10
N LEU A 294 0.42 32.22 -4.42
CA LEU A 294 0.89 32.08 -5.80
C LEU A 294 0.48 30.74 -6.44
N GLY A 295 -0.21 29.85 -5.71
CA GLY A 295 -0.59 28.53 -6.18
C GLY A 295 0.59 27.58 -6.39
N TRP A 296 1.73 27.87 -5.76
CA TRP A 296 2.95 27.05 -5.81
C TRP A 296 2.99 25.97 -4.72
N ALA A 297 2.05 25.99 -3.78
CA ALA A 297 1.83 24.98 -2.77
C ALA A 297 0.33 24.67 -2.67
N SER A 298 -0.02 23.51 -2.10
CA SER A 298 -1.41 23.16 -1.81
C SER A 298 -1.58 22.74 -0.35
N LEU A 299 -2.78 22.99 0.17
CA LEU A 299 -3.24 22.47 1.45
C LEU A 299 -3.92 21.10 1.33
N GLN A 300 -4.20 20.61 0.12
CA GLN A 300 -4.91 19.35 -0.05
C GLN A 300 -3.94 18.18 0.04
N PRO A 301 -4.19 17.20 0.94
CA PRO A 301 -3.36 16.02 1.07
C PRO A 301 -3.16 15.25 -0.25
N VAL A 302 -4.13 15.26 -1.17
CA VAL A 302 -4.00 14.52 -2.44
C VAL A 302 -2.87 15.03 -3.34
N TYR A 303 -2.63 16.35 -3.38
CA TYR A 303 -1.53 16.89 -4.17
C TYR A 303 -0.17 16.54 -3.55
N LEU A 304 -0.11 16.52 -2.21
CA LEU A 304 1.07 16.15 -1.46
C LEU A 304 1.39 14.66 -1.62
N ALA A 305 0.41 13.76 -1.43
CA ALA A 305 0.57 12.34 -1.68
C ALA A 305 1.04 12.07 -3.12
N ASN A 306 0.48 12.81 -4.07
CA ASN A 306 0.89 12.72 -5.46
C ASN A 306 2.36 13.14 -5.73
N ASP A 307 3.00 13.93 -4.86
CA ASP A 307 4.44 14.23 -4.99
C ASP A 307 5.32 13.01 -4.62
N LEU A 308 4.78 12.06 -3.86
CA LEU A 308 5.40 10.75 -3.61
C LEU A 308 5.11 9.75 -4.73
N TYR A 309 3.95 9.87 -5.38
CA TYR A 309 3.44 8.91 -6.37
C TYR A 309 3.76 9.29 -7.83
N LYS A 310 4.45 10.41 -8.07
CA LYS A 310 4.92 10.78 -9.40
C LYS A 310 6.43 10.61 -9.55
N PRO A 311 6.91 10.35 -10.79
CA PRO A 311 8.32 10.31 -11.07
C PRO A 311 8.94 11.72 -11.14
N LEU A 312 10.17 11.87 -10.62
CA LEU A 312 10.92 13.13 -10.69
C LEU A 312 11.48 13.43 -12.09
N LYS A 313 11.70 12.38 -12.90
CA LYS A 313 12.24 12.48 -14.25
C LYS A 313 11.25 11.94 -15.25
N ARG A 314 11.30 12.46 -16.48
CA ARG A 314 10.56 11.90 -17.61
C ARG A 314 11.02 10.44 -17.79
N HIS A 315 10.10 9.47 -17.67
CA HIS A 315 10.37 8.03 -17.69
C HIS A 315 11.01 7.44 -16.42
N GLY A 316 10.95 8.15 -15.28
CA GLY A 316 11.30 7.59 -13.97
C GLY A 316 10.18 6.75 -13.36
N ALA A 317 10.48 6.03 -12.28
CA ALA A 317 9.47 5.42 -11.43
C ALA A 317 9.01 6.45 -10.39
N PRO A 318 7.82 6.28 -9.79
CA PRO A 318 7.39 7.15 -8.70
C PRO A 318 8.43 7.23 -7.58
N LEU A 319 8.55 8.40 -6.97
CA LEU A 319 9.57 8.67 -5.95
C LEU A 319 9.57 7.63 -4.82
N LEU A 320 8.39 7.30 -4.29
CA LEU A 320 8.26 6.34 -3.20
C LEU A 320 8.64 4.91 -3.63
N HIS A 321 8.36 4.54 -4.88
CA HIS A 321 8.69 3.22 -5.40
C HIS A 321 10.21 3.05 -5.52
N GLU A 322 10.90 4.05 -6.08
CA GLU A 322 12.37 4.04 -6.16
C GLU A 322 13.02 3.98 -4.77
N PHE A 323 12.42 4.65 -3.77
CA PHE A 323 12.91 4.63 -2.41
C PHE A 323 12.84 3.22 -1.78
N PHE A 324 11.68 2.56 -1.85
CA PHE A 324 11.58 1.17 -1.36
C PHE A 324 12.48 0.21 -2.14
N ALA A 325 12.67 0.45 -3.45
CA ALA A 325 13.58 -0.36 -4.25
C ALA A 325 15.06 -0.18 -3.89
N GLN A 326 15.45 0.97 -3.33
CA GLN A 326 16.80 1.23 -2.83
C GLN A 326 17.02 0.75 -1.39
N HIS A 327 15.94 0.59 -0.64
CA HIS A 327 15.95 0.19 0.76
C HIS A 327 15.06 -1.03 1.02
N PRO A 328 15.17 -2.11 0.21
CA PRO A 328 14.25 -3.22 0.33
C PRO A 328 14.47 -3.92 1.66
N ASP A 329 15.69 -4.04 2.19
CA ASP A 329 16.05 -4.89 3.35
C ASP A 329 15.77 -4.27 4.72
N GLU A 330 15.32 -3.02 4.79
CA GLU A 330 15.06 -2.38 6.08
C GLU A 330 13.83 -3.01 6.78
N PRO A 331 13.82 -3.07 8.13
CA PRO A 331 12.72 -3.64 8.93
C PRO A 331 11.51 -2.70 9.01
N TRP A 332 10.87 -2.44 7.87
CA TRP A 332 9.80 -1.43 7.71
C TRP A 332 8.53 -1.65 8.54
N ASN A 333 8.25 -2.88 9.00
CA ASN A 333 7.03 -3.18 9.78
C ASN A 333 5.76 -2.57 9.17
N LEU A 334 5.12 -1.56 9.78
CA LEU A 334 3.93 -0.92 9.22
C LEU A 334 4.32 0.26 8.31
N VAL A 335 3.64 0.39 7.17
CA VAL A 335 3.87 1.48 6.18
C VAL A 335 2.56 2.20 5.91
N SER A 336 2.38 3.40 6.48
CA SER A 336 1.14 4.18 6.33
C SER A 336 1.20 5.16 5.17
N LEU A 337 0.15 5.15 4.34
CA LEU A 337 0.02 5.95 3.12
C LEU A 337 -1.30 6.75 3.08
N ASP A 338 -1.28 7.85 2.35
CA ASP A 338 -2.49 8.58 1.93
C ASP A 338 -2.90 8.15 0.51
N TYR A 339 -4.20 8.07 0.22
CA TYR A 339 -4.75 7.77 -1.11
C TYR A 339 -4.18 6.50 -1.76
N VAL A 340 -4.33 5.35 -1.10
CA VAL A 340 -3.83 4.06 -1.62
C VAL A 340 -4.42 3.65 -2.97
N ASP A 341 -5.56 4.23 -3.36
CA ASP A 341 -6.16 4.07 -4.70
C ASP A 341 -5.35 4.72 -5.82
N LEU A 342 -4.51 5.72 -5.51
CA LEU A 342 -3.67 6.44 -6.48
C LEU A 342 -2.28 5.79 -6.67
N THR A 343 -1.99 4.72 -5.93
CA THR A 343 -0.69 4.05 -5.96
C THR A 343 -0.80 2.53 -5.81
N PRO A 344 -1.63 1.82 -6.60
CA PRO A 344 -1.83 0.37 -6.44
C PRO A 344 -0.51 -0.43 -6.60
N THR A 345 0.41 0.07 -7.43
CA THR A 345 1.72 -0.56 -7.64
C THR A 345 2.59 -0.58 -6.38
N ILE A 346 2.54 0.46 -5.51
CA ILE A 346 3.27 0.42 -4.23
C ILE A 346 2.66 -0.61 -3.29
N MET A 347 1.33 -0.78 -3.30
CA MET A 347 0.65 -1.78 -2.49
C MET A 347 1.10 -3.18 -2.89
N SER A 348 1.15 -3.47 -4.19
CA SER A 348 1.69 -4.73 -4.72
C SER A 348 3.15 -4.95 -4.33
N LEU A 349 3.97 -3.90 -4.35
CA LEU A 349 5.37 -3.98 -3.93
C LEU A 349 5.48 -4.35 -2.44
N LEU A 350 4.82 -3.60 -1.57
CA LEU A 350 4.86 -3.82 -0.12
C LEU A 350 4.34 -5.21 0.26
N VAL A 351 3.24 -5.66 -0.35
CA VAL A 351 2.72 -7.04 -0.18
C VAL A 351 3.76 -8.06 -0.64
N GLY A 352 4.35 -7.87 -1.83
CA GLY A 352 5.32 -8.79 -2.43
C GLY A 352 6.60 -8.99 -1.61
N LEU A 353 7.05 -8.00 -0.84
CA LEU A 353 8.25 -8.09 0.02
C LEU A 353 8.14 -9.14 1.14
N ASN A 354 6.93 -9.66 1.40
CA ASN A 354 6.68 -10.66 2.45
C ASN A 354 6.82 -12.11 1.97
N PHE A 355 6.63 -12.39 0.68
CA PHE A 355 6.53 -13.76 0.15
C PHE A 355 7.86 -14.53 0.11
N SER A 356 7.85 -15.76 -0.40
CA SER A 356 8.98 -16.68 -0.32
C SER A 356 10.09 -16.35 -1.32
N SER A 357 9.82 -16.55 -2.61
CA SER A 357 10.76 -16.30 -3.70
C SER A 357 10.06 -16.03 -5.02
N PHE A 358 10.77 -15.34 -5.92
CA PHE A 358 10.37 -15.08 -7.29
C PHE A 358 11.59 -15.24 -8.20
N ASP A 359 11.81 -16.46 -8.67
CA ASP A 359 13.06 -16.79 -9.36
C ASP A 359 12.91 -16.59 -10.86
N ILE A 360 13.66 -15.68 -11.46
CA ILE A 360 13.63 -15.46 -12.92
C ILE A 360 14.50 -16.52 -13.59
N MET A 361 13.91 -17.36 -14.44
CA MET A 361 14.61 -18.39 -15.21
C MET A 361 15.13 -17.81 -16.53
N LEU A 362 14.28 -17.08 -17.25
CA LEU A 362 14.60 -16.46 -18.52
C LEU A 362 13.83 -15.15 -18.67
N ALA A 363 14.49 -14.12 -19.20
CA ALA A 363 13.83 -12.89 -19.61
C ALA A 363 14.33 -12.45 -20.97
N THR A 364 13.39 -12.20 -21.89
CA THR A 364 13.70 -11.65 -23.22
C THR A 364 12.93 -10.37 -23.46
N VAL A 365 13.55 -9.43 -24.16
CA VAL A 365 12.89 -8.19 -24.58
C VAL A 365 12.95 -8.05 -26.09
N GLN A 366 11.80 -7.71 -26.67
CA GLN A 366 11.70 -7.26 -28.05
C GLN A 366 11.39 -5.76 -28.06
N TYR A 367 12.28 -4.95 -28.62
CA TYR A 367 12.12 -3.50 -28.65
C TYR A 367 11.23 -3.03 -29.81
N GLY A 368 10.41 -2.01 -29.59
CA GLY A 368 9.56 -1.42 -30.63
C GLY A 368 8.24 -2.17 -30.86
N ASN A 369 7.46 -1.76 -31.86
CA ASN A 369 6.13 -2.31 -32.12
C ASN A 369 6.20 -3.82 -32.37
N PRO A 370 5.40 -4.68 -31.68
CA PRO A 370 5.40 -6.12 -31.91
C PRO A 370 5.04 -6.50 -33.37
N ASN A 371 4.43 -5.59 -34.13
CA ASN A 371 4.16 -5.78 -35.56
C ASN A 371 5.37 -5.57 -36.48
N PHE A 372 6.50 -5.04 -35.98
CA PHE A 372 7.75 -4.94 -36.72
C PHE A 372 8.75 -5.96 -36.18
N PHE A 373 9.18 -6.89 -37.03
CA PHE A 373 10.14 -7.93 -36.67
C PHE A 373 11.47 -7.32 -36.21
N ARG A 374 11.71 -7.34 -34.90
CA ARG A 374 13.04 -7.19 -34.30
C ARG A 374 13.41 -8.47 -33.56
N PRO A 375 14.69 -8.86 -33.57
CA PRO A 375 15.14 -10.00 -32.77
C PRO A 375 14.90 -9.73 -31.28
N SER A 376 14.53 -10.78 -30.57
CA SER A 376 14.46 -10.75 -29.11
C SER A 376 15.86 -10.82 -28.53
N MET A 377 16.11 -10.08 -27.47
CA MET A 377 17.39 -10.08 -26.77
C MET A 377 17.20 -10.64 -25.36
N SER A 378 18.13 -11.49 -24.92
CA SER A 378 18.17 -11.90 -23.52
C SER A 378 18.49 -10.69 -22.63
N VAL A 379 17.69 -10.52 -21.59
CA VAL A 379 17.89 -9.56 -20.50
C VAL A 379 17.82 -10.26 -19.14
N THR A 380 17.97 -11.59 -19.10
CA THR A 380 17.81 -12.43 -17.91
C THR A 380 18.59 -11.92 -16.71
N SER A 381 19.92 -11.77 -16.81
CA SER A 381 20.75 -11.32 -15.68
C SER A 381 20.38 -9.91 -15.19
N LYS A 382 19.92 -9.05 -16.11
CA LYS A 382 19.44 -7.71 -15.76
C LYS A 382 18.12 -7.78 -15.01
N VAL A 383 17.17 -8.60 -15.45
CA VAL A 383 15.89 -8.76 -14.77
C VAL A 383 16.06 -9.46 -13.42
N GLN A 384 16.94 -10.46 -13.32
CA GLN A 384 17.32 -11.11 -12.07
C GLN A 384 17.86 -10.11 -11.03
N SER A 385 18.70 -9.16 -11.43
CA SER A 385 19.25 -8.15 -10.51
C SER A 385 18.20 -7.18 -9.95
N HIS A 386 16.97 -7.21 -10.46
CA HIS A 386 15.85 -6.38 -10.04
C HIS A 386 14.81 -7.15 -9.21
N VAL A 387 15.10 -8.40 -8.85
CA VAL A 387 14.29 -9.17 -7.89
C VAL A 387 14.74 -8.81 -6.46
N MET A 388 13.99 -7.93 -5.80
CA MET A 388 14.31 -7.45 -4.47
C MET A 388 14.05 -8.53 -3.42
N ARG A 389 15.00 -8.71 -2.49
CA ARG A 389 15.02 -9.79 -1.49
C ARG A 389 14.91 -11.21 -2.07
N GLY A 390 15.06 -11.38 -3.39
CA GLY A 390 14.70 -12.61 -4.09
C GLY A 390 13.18 -12.89 -4.14
N LYS A 391 12.32 -11.92 -3.81
CA LYS A 391 10.87 -12.12 -3.55
C LYS A 391 9.95 -11.39 -4.53
N VAL A 392 10.36 -10.22 -5.02
CA VAL A 392 9.50 -9.35 -5.83
C VAL A 392 10.33 -8.71 -6.93
N LEU A 393 9.90 -8.92 -8.17
CA LEU A 393 10.45 -8.23 -9.33
C LEU A 393 9.93 -6.79 -9.34
N PHE A 394 10.84 -5.82 -9.41
CA PHE A 394 10.52 -4.41 -9.64
C PHE A 394 11.34 -3.87 -10.80
N LEU A 395 10.69 -3.54 -11.92
CA LEU A 395 11.35 -2.95 -13.08
C LEU A 395 10.78 -1.59 -13.39
N ASN A 396 11.65 -0.61 -13.60
CA ASN A 396 11.32 0.62 -14.31
C ASN A 396 11.75 0.44 -15.77
N VAL A 397 10.86 -0.06 -16.63
CA VAL A 397 11.24 -0.52 -17.98
C VAL A 397 11.90 0.57 -18.83
N GLY A 398 11.47 1.83 -18.68
CA GLY A 398 12.04 2.96 -19.42
C GLY A 398 13.50 3.21 -19.06
N LYS A 399 13.81 3.18 -17.75
CA LYS A 399 15.17 3.33 -17.23
C LYS A 399 16.01 2.08 -17.46
N ASP A 400 15.42 0.91 -17.21
CA ASP A 400 16.14 -0.35 -17.14
C ASP A 400 16.40 -0.92 -18.53
N PHE A 401 15.54 -0.69 -19.52
CA PHE A 401 15.80 -1.15 -20.89
C PHE A 401 16.21 0.00 -21.85
N GLY A 402 16.18 1.25 -21.40
CA GLY A 402 16.50 2.41 -22.24
C GLY A 402 15.49 2.63 -23.38
N SER A 403 14.34 1.95 -23.32
CA SER A 403 13.23 2.06 -24.26
C SER A 403 11.93 2.11 -23.48
N ASN A 404 11.03 2.99 -23.91
CA ASN A 404 9.67 3.07 -23.38
C ASN A 404 8.68 2.27 -24.21
N PHE A 405 9.16 1.39 -25.10
CA PHE A 405 8.29 0.59 -25.94
C PHE A 405 8.92 -0.77 -26.20
N GLY A 406 8.18 -1.83 -25.89
CA GLY A 406 8.58 -3.19 -26.22
C GLY A 406 7.68 -4.25 -25.61
N THR A 407 8.09 -5.50 -25.79
CA THR A 407 7.48 -6.68 -25.21
C THR A 407 8.52 -7.40 -24.37
N LEU A 408 8.25 -7.53 -23.06
CA LEU A 408 9.04 -8.34 -22.14
C LEU A 408 8.37 -9.71 -22.02
N THR A 409 9.11 -10.78 -22.31
CA THR A 409 8.65 -12.16 -22.08
C THR A 409 9.47 -12.76 -20.97
N LEU A 410 8.83 -13.27 -19.92
CA LEU A 410 9.48 -13.89 -18.77
C LEU A 410 9.09 -15.36 -18.66
N ALA A 411 10.06 -16.21 -18.32
CA ALA A 411 9.84 -17.49 -17.67
C ALA A 411 10.44 -17.42 -16.27
N TYR A 412 9.70 -17.87 -15.27
CA TYR A 412 10.10 -17.73 -13.87
C TYR A 412 9.49 -18.85 -13.02
N ARG A 413 10.00 -19.03 -11.80
CA ARG A 413 9.58 -20.05 -10.86
C ARG A 413 9.06 -19.43 -9.58
N VAL A 414 7.89 -19.88 -9.15
CA VAL A 414 7.22 -19.51 -7.89
C VAL A 414 6.62 -20.78 -7.32
N MET A 415 6.78 -21.02 -6.01
CA MET A 415 6.22 -22.20 -5.33
C MET A 415 6.53 -23.53 -6.03
N ARG A 416 7.78 -23.67 -6.52
CA ARG A 416 8.29 -24.84 -7.26
C ARG A 416 7.60 -25.13 -8.60
N LYS A 417 6.75 -24.22 -9.08
CA LYS A 417 6.10 -24.29 -10.38
C LYS A 417 6.68 -23.24 -11.32
N PHE A 418 6.68 -23.55 -12.62
CA PHE A 418 7.15 -22.64 -13.65
C PHE A 418 5.98 -21.90 -14.28
N TYR A 419 6.22 -20.64 -14.61
CA TYR A 419 5.23 -19.77 -15.22
C TYR A 419 5.88 -18.94 -16.33
N SER A 420 5.06 -18.54 -17.30
CA SER A 420 5.43 -17.55 -18.31
C SER A 420 4.48 -16.37 -18.31
N ILE A 421 4.98 -15.20 -18.68
CA ILE A 421 4.16 -14.00 -18.91
C ILE A 421 4.73 -13.16 -20.05
N VAL A 422 3.84 -12.56 -20.83
CA VAL A 422 4.14 -11.54 -21.83
C VAL A 422 3.63 -10.20 -21.34
N ILE A 423 4.51 -9.22 -21.26
CA ILE A 423 4.20 -7.87 -20.79
C ILE A 423 4.54 -6.90 -21.91
N HIS A 424 3.52 -6.34 -22.54
CA HIS A 424 3.69 -5.21 -23.44
C HIS A 424 3.80 -3.95 -22.61
N PHE A 425 4.85 -3.17 -22.82
CA PHE A 425 5.05 -1.91 -22.13
C PHE A 425 5.12 -0.75 -23.12
N ASP A 426 4.35 0.29 -22.83
CA ASP A 426 4.43 1.59 -23.47
C ASP A 426 4.62 2.70 -22.40
N GLY A 427 5.49 3.66 -22.68
CA GLY A 427 5.78 4.75 -21.74
C GLY A 427 6.57 4.34 -20.49
N SER A 428 6.31 5.07 -19.41
CA SER A 428 7.02 4.97 -18.11
C SER A 428 6.33 3.90 -17.25
N SER A 429 6.41 2.64 -17.67
CA SER A 429 5.79 1.55 -16.92
C SER A 429 6.69 1.07 -15.79
N VAL A 430 6.11 0.89 -14.60
CA VAL A 430 6.72 0.09 -13.54
C VAL A 430 6.07 -1.29 -13.58
N ILE A 431 6.88 -2.34 -13.55
CA ILE A 431 6.40 -3.72 -13.45
C ILE A 431 6.69 -4.19 -12.03
N VAL A 432 5.65 -4.63 -11.33
CA VAL A 432 5.77 -5.31 -10.04
C VAL A 432 5.15 -6.69 -10.15
N LEU A 433 5.98 -7.73 -10.04
CA LEU A 433 5.53 -9.12 -10.00
C LEU A 433 6.07 -9.82 -8.76
N ASN A 434 5.21 -10.58 -8.12
CA ASN A 434 5.54 -11.40 -6.97
C ASN A 434 4.65 -12.66 -6.94
N GLU A 435 4.92 -13.53 -5.99
CA GLU A 435 4.19 -14.78 -5.78
C GLU A 435 2.66 -14.60 -5.65
N TYR A 436 2.18 -13.46 -5.16
CA TYR A 436 0.74 -13.23 -4.98
C TYR A 436 0.05 -12.70 -6.23
N ASN A 437 0.66 -11.72 -6.91
CA ASN A 437 -0.03 -11.00 -7.99
C ASN A 437 0.22 -11.57 -9.40
N HIS A 438 1.17 -12.50 -9.56
CA HIS A 438 1.60 -12.92 -10.90
C HIS A 438 0.47 -13.58 -11.73
N LEU A 439 -0.42 -14.35 -11.11
CA LEU A 439 -1.59 -14.92 -11.78
C LEU A 439 -2.61 -13.84 -12.17
N GLN A 440 -2.84 -12.86 -11.28
CA GLN A 440 -3.70 -11.71 -11.58
C GLN A 440 -3.15 -10.86 -12.74
N ALA A 441 -1.83 -10.81 -12.90
CA ALA A 441 -1.15 -10.17 -14.01
C ALA A 441 -1.27 -10.93 -15.35
N GLY A 442 -1.86 -12.13 -15.35
CA GLY A 442 -2.11 -12.94 -16.56
C GLY A 442 -1.02 -13.96 -16.87
N SER A 443 -0.23 -14.36 -15.87
CA SER A 443 0.76 -15.41 -16.04
C SER A 443 0.13 -16.77 -16.31
N LYS A 444 0.81 -17.59 -17.12
CA LYS A 444 0.38 -18.95 -17.50
C LYS A 444 1.33 -19.96 -16.89
N GLU A 445 0.80 -20.98 -16.22
CA GLU A 445 1.59 -22.11 -15.72
C GLU A 445 2.21 -22.88 -16.91
N ILE A 446 3.50 -23.18 -16.79
CA ILE A 446 4.22 -24.05 -17.72
C ILE A 446 4.14 -25.46 -17.15
N VAL A 447 3.30 -26.29 -17.76
CA VAL A 447 3.13 -27.69 -17.36
C VAL A 447 4.20 -28.52 -18.05
N ILE A 448 5.05 -29.15 -17.26
CA ILE A 448 6.07 -30.08 -17.73
C ILE A 448 5.55 -31.50 -17.52
N GLU A 449 5.30 -32.22 -18.61
CA GLU A 449 4.77 -33.57 -18.57
C GLU A 449 5.78 -34.57 -17.98
N GLU A 450 5.28 -35.59 -17.29
CA GLU A 450 6.12 -36.64 -16.73
C GLU A 450 6.84 -37.40 -17.86
N GLY A 451 8.17 -37.52 -17.74
CA GLY A 451 9.03 -38.13 -18.77
C GLY A 451 9.38 -37.24 -19.97
N ALA A 452 8.90 -35.99 -20.04
CA ALA A 452 9.35 -35.05 -21.06
C ALA A 452 10.75 -34.50 -20.72
N GLU A 453 11.68 -34.56 -21.68
CA GLU A 453 13.06 -34.08 -21.54
C GLU A 453 13.26 -32.67 -22.10
N GLU A 454 12.42 -32.24 -23.04
CA GLU A 454 12.42 -30.90 -23.63
C GLU A 454 11.01 -30.45 -23.99
N GLY A 455 10.83 -29.14 -24.19
CA GLY A 455 9.57 -28.59 -24.64
C GLY A 455 9.69 -27.15 -25.12
N SER A 456 8.61 -26.63 -25.70
CA SER A 456 8.51 -25.24 -26.12
C SER A 456 7.25 -24.59 -25.57
N ILE A 457 7.37 -23.29 -25.32
CA ILE A 457 6.32 -22.42 -24.83
C ILE A 457 6.12 -21.37 -25.91
N ASN A 458 4.91 -21.33 -26.48
CA ASN A 458 4.51 -20.23 -27.34
C ASN A 458 3.66 -19.25 -26.51
N PRO A 459 4.23 -18.12 -26.07
CA PRO A 459 3.50 -17.18 -25.21
C PRO A 459 2.25 -16.58 -25.88
N GLY A 460 2.22 -16.52 -27.21
CA GLY A 460 1.25 -15.79 -28.00
C GLY A 460 1.51 -14.27 -28.01
N GLY A 461 0.75 -13.51 -28.81
CA GLY A 461 0.72 -12.05 -28.74
C GLY A 461 2.00 -11.30 -29.18
N GLY A 462 2.89 -11.94 -29.94
CA GLY A 462 4.18 -11.35 -30.33
C GLY A 462 5.29 -11.49 -29.28
N GLY A 463 5.09 -12.35 -28.27
CA GLY A 463 6.16 -12.78 -27.37
C GLY A 463 7.14 -13.75 -28.04
N THR A 464 8.33 -13.86 -27.45
CA THR A 464 9.40 -14.77 -27.92
C THR A 464 9.03 -16.22 -27.62
N ILE A 465 9.21 -17.15 -28.58
CA ILE A 465 9.10 -18.58 -28.29
C ILE A 465 10.23 -18.96 -27.33
N MET A 466 9.86 -19.58 -26.21
CA MET A 466 10.81 -20.08 -25.22
C MET A 466 10.88 -21.59 -25.35
N THR A 467 12.04 -22.16 -25.08
CA THR A 467 12.27 -23.60 -24.97
C THR A 467 12.73 -23.92 -23.55
N TRP A 468 12.55 -25.17 -23.16
CA TRP A 468 13.12 -25.68 -21.93
C TRP A 468 13.62 -27.11 -22.14
N SER A 469 14.65 -27.49 -21.39
CA SER A 469 15.22 -28.84 -21.40
C SER A 469 15.66 -29.24 -20.01
N LYS A 470 15.62 -30.54 -19.72
CA LYS A 470 16.22 -31.13 -18.53
C LYS A 470 17.67 -31.46 -18.85
N GLU A 471 18.60 -30.85 -18.12
CA GLU A 471 20.01 -31.16 -18.30
C GLU A 471 20.47 -32.26 -17.32
N GLU A 472 20.90 -33.41 -17.85
CA GLU A 472 21.47 -34.50 -17.04
C GLU A 472 22.73 -34.06 -16.30
N GLU A 473 23.54 -33.16 -16.89
CA GLU A 473 24.80 -32.66 -16.30
C GLU A 473 24.58 -31.79 -15.05
N ASN A 474 23.41 -31.15 -14.94
CA ASN A 474 23.01 -30.30 -13.80
C ASN A 474 22.05 -31.02 -12.83
N GLY A 475 22.08 -32.35 -12.79
CA GLY A 475 21.27 -33.13 -11.86
C GLY A 475 19.78 -33.17 -12.21
N GLY A 476 19.42 -32.90 -13.46
CA GLY A 476 18.04 -32.90 -13.94
C GLY A 476 17.27 -31.60 -13.68
N GLU A 477 17.96 -30.48 -13.42
CA GLU A 477 17.33 -29.17 -13.38
C GLU A 477 16.82 -28.74 -14.77
N ILE A 478 15.78 -27.92 -14.77
CA ILE A 478 15.16 -27.39 -16.00
C ILE A 478 15.83 -26.08 -16.35
N GLU A 479 16.46 -26.04 -17.53
CA GLU A 479 16.99 -24.84 -18.13
C GLU A 479 16.01 -24.25 -19.13
N PHE A 480 15.99 -22.93 -19.25
CA PHE A 480 15.13 -22.19 -20.17
C PHE A 480 15.99 -21.43 -21.19
N ASP A 481 15.64 -21.55 -22.46
CA ASP A 481 16.25 -20.79 -23.55
C ASP A 481 15.17 -20.20 -24.46
N PHE A 482 15.56 -19.51 -25.53
CA PHE A 482 14.66 -18.94 -26.52
C PHE A 482 15.22 -19.05 -27.93
N ASP A 483 14.33 -19.31 -28.88
CA ASP A 483 14.67 -19.24 -30.29
C ASP A 483 14.55 -17.78 -30.78
N SER A 484 15.69 -17.17 -31.13
CA SER A 484 15.69 -15.99 -32.00
C SER A 484 15.85 -16.46 -33.45
N PRO A 485 14.83 -16.33 -34.32
CA PRO A 485 14.95 -16.70 -35.73
C PRO A 485 15.89 -15.80 -36.55
N PHE A 486 16.63 -14.88 -35.91
CA PHE A 486 17.55 -13.92 -36.52
C PHE A 486 18.82 -13.75 -35.69
#